data_AF-A0A7W8PCR4-F1
#
_entry.id   AF-A0A7W8PCR4-F1
#
_cell.length_a   1.000
_cell.length_b   1.000
_cell.length_c   1.000
_cell.angle_alpha   90.00
_cell.angle_beta   90.00
_cell.angle_gamma   90.00
#
_symmetry.space_group_name_H-M   'P 1'
#
loop_
_entity.id
_entity.type
_entity.pdbx_description
1 polymer ?
#
loop_
_entity_poly.entity_id
_entity_poly.type
_entity_poly.pdbx_seq_one_letter_code
_entity_poly.pdbx_strand_id
1 'polypeptide(L)'
;MINNNPFQIPEVSQTDADTFPPFTRPVPAENSEYRNDLYGTPFAYESGFACTVTLADELLEKLRKNGEDTEVQHRDDVPLTPTAAPASSNGQPPQSSPKSPPSTGAPAAPNKRNKNDANDHQQLINKLNKNPHVVEFKGAVLDRNERLKIIAAVAMCESGRDPFGAENTDQEFVGRKDGNKGIETSYSRIVHIGLSYGIIQFTQDGGALGGVLKKCNEKNHEKFVEIFGDNWQELLTLTSPGIFVPGVDYISGLDHWHAISKTKEGVEISKSASKGQLPVGREIRGKRVQPISVQVGGVKQDLWIGTWKQRFVDAARVVDFQEAQLAYAVENYLNPTFPFCKTNNVRSGIGIAFAVACYVRGVSKQLLTDAARQKGLKIPFESSADEKAAVVAISKGEIKEYQVTRKGKTKSLKIAGEEITRARKLDKDETGFLVEDMYWTDTFDDGSDK
;
A
#
# COMPACT_ATOMS: atom_id res chain seq x y z
N MET A 1 -62.36 27.27 -23.51
CA MET A 1 -61.30 27.53 -24.51
C MET A 1 -60.00 27.01 -23.91
N ILE A 2 -59.48 25.90 -24.45
CA ILE A 2 -58.27 25.22 -23.94
C ILE A 2 -57.10 25.77 -24.75
N ASN A 3 -56.11 26.34 -24.05
CA ASN A 3 -54.96 27.00 -24.67
C ASN A 3 -53.91 25.94 -25.07
N ASN A 4 -53.91 25.53 -26.34
CA ASN A 4 -52.94 24.59 -26.90
C ASN A 4 -51.72 25.32 -27.44
N ASN A 5 -50.85 25.82 -26.55
CA ASN A 5 -49.56 26.36 -26.94
C ASN A 5 -48.43 25.37 -26.55
N PRO A 6 -47.84 24.62 -27.50
CA PRO A 6 -46.87 23.55 -27.20
C PRO A 6 -45.50 24.05 -26.73
N PHE A 7 -45.30 25.37 -26.58
CA PHE A 7 -44.05 25.99 -26.16
C PHE A 7 -44.11 26.68 -24.78
N GLN A 8 -45.22 26.56 -24.05
CA GLN A 8 -45.29 27.04 -22.68
C GLN A 8 -44.65 26.01 -21.73
N ILE A 9 -43.37 26.21 -21.41
CA ILE A 9 -42.69 25.48 -20.34
C ILE A 9 -43.35 25.91 -19.02
N PRO A 10 -43.85 24.98 -18.18
CA PRO A 10 -44.44 25.34 -16.90
C PRO A 10 -43.39 26.00 -16.02
N GLU A 11 -43.75 27.16 -15.45
CA GLU A 11 -42.90 27.90 -14.53
C GLU A 11 -42.78 27.08 -13.24
N VAL A 12 -41.62 26.45 -13.02
CA VAL A 12 -41.35 25.62 -11.84
C VAL A 12 -41.11 26.54 -10.65
N SER A 13 -42.04 26.57 -9.69
CA SER A 13 -41.87 27.30 -8.44
C SER A 13 -40.69 26.72 -7.66
N GLN A 14 -39.68 27.55 -7.38
CA GLN A 14 -38.51 27.20 -6.58
C GLN A 14 -38.89 27.02 -5.09
N THR A 15 -39.44 25.86 -4.74
CA THR A 15 -39.66 25.48 -3.33
C THR A 15 -39.44 23.98 -3.17
N ASP A 16 -38.18 23.57 -3.23
CA ASP A 16 -37.55 22.50 -2.45
C ASP A 16 -36.21 22.14 -3.12
N ALA A 17 -35.09 22.42 -2.44
CA ALA A 17 -33.74 22.18 -2.96
C ALA A 17 -33.40 20.69 -3.14
N ASP A 18 -34.31 19.79 -2.74
CA ASP A 18 -34.11 18.35 -2.72
C ASP A 18 -34.94 17.58 -3.77
N THR A 19 -35.70 18.27 -4.63
CA THR A 19 -36.51 17.60 -5.67
C THR A 19 -35.92 17.83 -7.06
N PHE A 20 -35.51 16.73 -7.72
CA PHE A 20 -34.92 16.77 -9.06
C PHE A 20 -35.88 17.35 -10.11
N PRO A 21 -35.37 18.12 -11.10
CA PRO A 21 -36.20 18.56 -12.20
C PRO A 21 -36.62 17.35 -13.04
N PRO A 22 -37.92 17.12 -13.26
CA PRO A 22 -38.38 16.05 -14.12
C PRO A 22 -37.98 16.37 -15.57
N PHE A 23 -37.56 15.35 -16.32
CA PHE A 23 -37.47 15.46 -17.77
C PHE A 23 -38.49 14.52 -18.41
N THR A 24 -39.04 14.95 -19.54
CA THR A 24 -39.90 14.13 -20.40
C THR A 24 -39.14 13.76 -21.66
N ARG A 25 -39.09 12.46 -21.98
CA ARG A 25 -38.58 11.99 -23.28
C ARG A 25 -39.68 11.28 -24.07
N PRO A 26 -39.74 11.43 -25.40
CA PRO A 26 -40.67 10.70 -26.23
C PRO A 26 -40.29 9.21 -26.28
N VAL A 27 -41.29 8.33 -26.14
CA VAL A 27 -41.12 6.88 -26.27
C VAL A 27 -41.89 6.40 -27.51
N PRO A 28 -41.25 5.64 -28.42
CA PRO A 28 -41.95 5.03 -29.55
C PRO A 28 -43.00 4.04 -29.04
N ALA A 29 -44.20 4.03 -29.62
CA ALA A 29 -45.22 3.05 -29.28
C ALA A 29 -44.75 1.63 -29.67
N GLU A 30 -45.01 0.64 -28.81
CA GLU A 30 -44.41 -0.71 -28.86
C GLU A 30 -44.66 -1.51 -30.15
N ASN A 31 -45.49 -1.04 -31.09
CA ASN A 31 -45.80 -1.72 -32.34
C ASN A 31 -45.61 -0.87 -33.63
N SER A 32 -44.81 0.20 -33.61
CA SER A 32 -44.57 0.97 -34.84
C SER A 32 -43.47 0.36 -35.71
N GLU A 33 -43.83 -0.40 -36.73
CA GLU A 33 -42.91 -0.73 -37.84
C GLU A 33 -42.59 0.56 -38.64
N TYR A 34 -41.40 1.11 -38.37
CA TYR A 34 -40.65 2.16 -39.09
C TYR A 34 -41.40 3.12 -40.03
N ARG A 35 -41.52 4.41 -39.66
CA ARG A 35 -41.51 5.55 -40.62
C ARG A 35 -40.91 6.82 -40.03
N ASN A 36 -40.02 7.45 -40.81
CA ASN A 36 -39.40 8.78 -40.60
C ASN A 36 -40.37 9.95 -40.88
N ASP A 37 -41.67 9.80 -40.64
CA ASP A 37 -42.65 10.84 -40.91
C ASP A 37 -42.85 11.70 -39.65
N LEU A 38 -42.11 12.81 -39.58
CA LEU A 38 -42.04 13.76 -38.47
C LEU A 38 -43.28 14.65 -38.30
N TYR A 39 -44.44 14.26 -38.83
CA TYR A 39 -45.66 15.06 -38.80
C TYR A 39 -46.88 14.25 -38.35
N GLY A 40 -47.34 14.53 -37.13
CA GLY A 40 -48.75 14.34 -36.73
C GLY A 40 -49.10 13.15 -35.83
N THR A 41 -48.17 12.30 -35.41
CA THR A 41 -48.46 11.21 -34.45
C THR A 41 -48.32 11.66 -32.99
N PRO A 42 -49.26 11.31 -32.10
CA PRO A 42 -49.14 11.62 -30.67
C PRO A 42 -48.00 10.81 -30.04
N PHE A 43 -47.01 11.51 -29.47
CA PHE A 43 -45.93 10.88 -28.72
C PHE A 43 -46.41 10.55 -27.30
N ALA A 44 -46.08 9.34 -26.82
CA ALA A 44 -46.14 9.04 -25.39
C ALA A 44 -44.86 9.60 -24.73
N TYR A 45 -45.00 10.25 -23.57
CA TYR A 45 -43.88 10.81 -22.82
C TYR A 45 -43.70 10.06 -21.50
N GLU A 46 -42.50 9.56 -21.25
CA GLU A 46 -42.10 9.06 -19.93
C GLU A 46 -41.46 10.20 -19.15
N SER A 47 -41.85 10.38 -17.88
CA SER A 47 -41.23 11.33 -16.95
C SER A 47 -40.26 10.60 -16.01
N GLY A 48 -39.02 11.09 -15.89
CA GLY A 48 -38.04 10.58 -14.94
C GLY A 48 -37.18 11.69 -14.32
N PHE A 49 -36.37 11.32 -13.32
CA PHE A 49 -35.43 12.22 -12.65
C PHE A 49 -34.00 11.93 -13.14
N ALA A 50 -33.25 12.96 -13.53
CA ALA A 50 -31.86 12.81 -13.99
C ALA A 50 -30.88 12.95 -12.81
N CYS A 51 -30.20 11.87 -12.45
CA CYS A 51 -29.07 11.91 -11.50
C CYS A 51 -27.81 12.37 -12.24
N THR A 52 -27.17 13.45 -11.81
CA THR A 52 -25.86 13.84 -12.35
C THR A 52 -24.78 12.89 -11.81
N VAL A 53 -23.74 12.62 -12.61
CA VAL A 53 -22.64 11.70 -12.23
C VAL A 53 -22.04 12.09 -10.86
N THR A 54 -21.88 13.40 -10.62
CA THR A 54 -21.35 13.93 -9.36
C THR A 54 -22.23 13.58 -8.15
N LEU A 55 -23.56 13.64 -8.30
CA LEU A 55 -24.46 13.32 -7.19
C LEU A 55 -24.57 11.82 -6.96
N ALA A 56 -24.48 11.00 -8.02
CA ALA A 56 -24.40 9.55 -7.90
C ALA A 56 -23.13 9.14 -7.11
N ASP A 57 -22.00 9.78 -7.41
CA ASP A 57 -20.74 9.56 -6.70
C ASP A 57 -20.85 9.98 -5.23
N GLU A 58 -21.47 11.14 -4.93
CA GLU A 58 -21.69 11.59 -3.56
C GLU A 58 -22.66 10.69 -2.77
N LEU A 59 -23.71 10.17 -3.42
CA LEU A 59 -24.67 9.26 -2.80
C LEU A 59 -24.03 7.90 -2.49
N LEU A 60 -23.21 7.38 -3.41
CA LEU A 60 -22.44 6.15 -3.22
C LEU A 60 -21.44 6.29 -2.07
N GLU A 61 -20.75 7.42 -1.97
CA GLU A 61 -19.83 7.70 -0.87
C GLU A 61 -20.56 7.80 0.48
N LYS A 62 -21.76 8.40 0.52
CA LYS A 62 -22.60 8.44 1.73
C LYS A 62 -23.13 7.06 2.15
N LEU A 63 -23.57 6.25 1.20
CA LEU A 63 -23.99 4.86 1.46
C LEU A 63 -22.84 4.03 2.01
N ARG A 64 -21.63 4.22 1.47
CA ARG A 64 -20.41 3.57 1.95
C ARG A 64 -20.10 3.93 3.40
N LYS A 65 -20.13 5.22 3.76
CA LYS A 65 -19.91 5.68 5.13
C LYS A 65 -20.98 5.18 6.11
N ASN A 66 -22.25 5.23 5.72
CA ASN A 66 -23.33 4.77 6.59
C ASN A 66 -23.29 3.26 6.85
N GLY A 67 -22.85 2.46 5.87
CA GLY A 67 -22.59 1.03 6.06
C GLY A 67 -21.42 0.72 6.99
N GLU A 68 -20.44 1.63 7.09
CA GLU A 68 -19.32 1.52 8.03
C GLU A 68 -19.72 1.90 9.47
N ASP A 69 -20.72 2.76 9.66
CA ASP A 69 -21.08 3.33 10.98
C ASP A 69 -22.22 2.61 11.74
N THR A 70 -23.04 1.75 11.11
CA THR A 70 -24.32 1.28 11.72
C THR A 70 -24.45 -0.21 12.08
N GLU A 71 -23.44 -1.07 11.94
CA GLU A 71 -23.65 -2.51 12.22
C GLU A 71 -23.48 -2.92 13.71
N VAL A 72 -24.64 -3.17 14.32
CA VAL A 72 -24.84 -3.74 15.66
C VAL A 72 -24.31 -5.18 15.70
N GLN A 73 -23.46 -5.46 16.69
CA GLN A 73 -22.91 -6.80 16.96
C GLN A 73 -24.02 -7.80 17.31
N HIS A 74 -24.35 -8.72 16.41
CA HIS A 74 -25.05 -9.95 16.78
C HIS A 74 -24.02 -10.96 17.32
N ARG A 75 -24.18 -11.34 18.60
CA ARG A 75 -23.46 -12.44 19.24
C ARG A 75 -24.29 -13.71 19.13
N ASP A 76 -23.80 -14.68 18.36
CA ASP A 76 -24.20 -16.07 18.51
C ASP A 76 -22.96 -16.86 18.99
N ASP A 77 -23.02 -17.30 20.25
CA ASP A 77 -22.01 -18.16 20.86
C ASP A 77 -22.12 -19.58 20.28
N VAL A 78 -21.09 -20.03 19.58
CA VAL A 78 -20.92 -21.45 19.20
C VAL A 78 -19.63 -21.98 19.87
N PRO A 79 -19.71 -23.03 20.70
CA PRO A 79 -18.56 -23.57 21.40
C PRO A 79 -17.63 -24.33 20.44
N LEU A 80 -16.35 -23.97 20.43
CA LEU A 80 -15.32 -24.63 19.62
C LEU A 80 -14.69 -25.81 20.37
N THR A 81 -14.87 -27.00 19.78
CA THR A 81 -14.10 -28.28 19.85
C THR A 81 -14.76 -29.48 20.55
N PRO A 82 -14.69 -30.69 19.93
CA PRO A 82 -14.88 -31.96 20.63
C PRO A 82 -13.57 -32.37 21.33
N THR A 83 -13.67 -32.62 22.63
CA THR A 83 -12.57 -33.08 23.48
C THR A 83 -12.12 -34.49 23.08
N ALA A 84 -10.84 -34.68 22.78
CA ALA A 84 -10.23 -36.00 22.68
C ALA A 84 -10.27 -36.70 24.05
N ALA A 85 -10.69 -37.96 24.07
CA ALA A 85 -10.80 -38.78 25.28
C ALA A 85 -9.45 -39.00 25.99
N PRO A 86 -9.42 -39.14 27.33
CA PRO A 86 -8.19 -39.29 28.09
C PRO A 86 -7.64 -40.72 28.02
N ALA A 87 -6.32 -40.83 27.86
CA ALA A 87 -5.59 -42.06 28.09
C ALA A 87 -5.54 -42.39 29.60
N SER A 88 -5.76 -43.67 29.89
CA SER A 88 -5.86 -44.30 31.19
C SER A 88 -4.60 -44.20 32.07
N SER A 89 -4.87 -44.02 33.37
CA SER A 89 -3.98 -43.99 34.52
C SER A 89 -3.27 -45.31 34.82
N ASN A 90 -2.02 -45.25 35.30
CA ASN A 90 -1.55 -46.05 36.44
C ASN A 90 -0.17 -45.58 36.95
N GLY A 91 -0.02 -45.38 38.27
CA GLY A 91 1.27 -45.35 38.98
C GLY A 91 1.52 -44.15 39.89
N GLN A 92 1.25 -44.31 41.19
CA GLN A 92 1.47 -43.36 42.30
C GLN A 92 2.94 -43.28 42.81
N PRO A 93 3.28 -42.33 43.74
CA PRO A 93 4.62 -41.76 43.99
C PRO A 93 5.40 -42.41 45.17
N PRO A 94 6.57 -41.86 45.59
CA PRO A 94 6.53 -41.06 46.82
C PRO A 94 7.52 -39.85 46.95
N GLN A 95 7.32 -39.15 48.06
CA GLN A 95 7.84 -37.87 48.59
C GLN A 95 9.36 -37.75 48.84
N SER A 96 9.87 -36.51 48.87
CA SER A 96 10.52 -35.89 50.07
C SER A 96 10.96 -34.43 49.83
N SER A 97 10.94 -33.64 50.91
CA SER A 97 11.13 -32.17 51.00
C SER A 97 12.57 -31.80 51.50
N PRO A 98 12.87 -30.62 52.09
CA PRO A 98 13.15 -29.29 51.49
C PRO A 98 14.47 -28.62 52.00
N LYS A 99 14.87 -27.44 51.45
CA LYS A 99 15.72 -26.32 52.00
C LYS A 99 16.54 -25.65 50.88
N SER A 100 16.92 -24.37 50.79
CA SER A 100 16.59 -23.02 51.31
C SER A 100 17.53 -22.06 50.52
N PRO A 101 17.27 -20.73 50.44
CA PRO A 101 17.94 -19.75 49.55
C PRO A 101 19.04 -18.95 50.31
N PRO A 102 19.61 -17.79 49.85
CA PRO A 102 19.65 -17.09 48.54
C PRO A 102 21.10 -16.68 48.11
N SER A 103 21.30 -16.22 46.86
CA SER A 103 22.37 -15.25 46.59
C SER A 103 22.01 -14.29 45.44
N THR A 104 21.97 -13.01 45.80
CA THR A 104 21.87 -11.82 44.98
C THR A 104 23.00 -11.71 43.95
N GLY A 105 22.65 -11.57 42.67
CA GLY A 105 23.55 -11.20 41.59
C GLY A 105 22.87 -10.17 40.69
N ALA A 106 23.57 -9.06 40.45
CA ALA A 106 23.14 -7.87 39.73
C ALA A 106 22.52 -8.14 38.33
N PRO A 107 21.65 -7.24 37.82
CA PRO A 107 21.06 -7.41 36.50
C PRO A 107 22.13 -7.29 35.42
N ALA A 108 22.36 -8.42 34.73
CA ALA A 108 23.11 -8.45 33.49
C ALA A 108 22.45 -7.53 32.47
N ALA A 109 23.26 -6.69 31.81
CA ALA A 109 22.86 -5.87 30.68
C ALA A 109 22.12 -6.71 29.63
N PRO A 110 21.06 -6.20 28.97
CA PRO A 110 20.32 -6.96 28.00
C PRO A 110 21.23 -7.26 26.80
N ASN A 111 21.67 -8.52 26.73
CA ASN A 111 22.31 -9.08 25.56
C ASN A 111 21.40 -8.87 24.35
N LYS A 112 21.96 -8.23 23.31
CA LYS A 112 21.37 -8.12 21.97
C LYS A 112 20.88 -9.49 21.49
N ARG A 113 19.59 -9.79 21.64
CA ARG A 113 18.96 -10.92 20.96
C ARG A 113 18.77 -10.55 19.51
N ASN A 114 19.74 -10.96 18.71
CA ASN A 114 19.73 -10.80 17.27
C ASN A 114 19.32 -12.13 16.63
N LYS A 115 18.02 -12.41 16.56
CA LYS A 115 17.42 -13.49 15.73
C LYS A 115 16.07 -13.03 15.20
N ASN A 116 15.80 -13.31 13.93
CA ASN A 116 14.52 -13.06 13.25
C ASN A 116 13.45 -13.86 13.98
N ASP A 117 12.58 -13.20 14.73
CA ASP A 117 11.47 -13.86 15.41
C ASP A 117 10.26 -13.80 14.49
N ALA A 118 9.94 -14.92 13.83
CA ALA A 118 8.75 -15.07 13.00
C ALA A 118 7.45 -14.77 13.78
N ASN A 119 7.53 -14.79 15.12
CA ASN A 119 6.45 -14.54 16.05
C ASN A 119 5.81 -13.15 15.91
N ASP A 120 6.59 -12.07 15.69
CA ASP A 120 6.03 -10.71 15.59
C ASP A 120 5.18 -10.52 14.33
N HIS A 121 5.57 -11.18 13.23
CA HIS A 121 4.80 -11.19 11.98
C HIS A 121 3.55 -12.04 12.10
N GLN A 122 3.66 -13.19 12.78
CA GLN A 122 2.50 -14.01 13.07
C GLN A 122 1.50 -13.29 13.97
N GLN A 123 1.96 -12.48 14.94
CA GLN A 123 1.09 -11.65 15.76
C GLN A 123 0.35 -10.58 14.96
N LEU A 124 0.98 -9.98 13.95
CA LEU A 124 0.30 -9.09 13.01
C LEU A 124 -0.80 -9.85 12.26
N ILE A 125 -0.49 -11.01 11.67
CA ILE A 125 -1.47 -11.84 10.96
C ILE A 125 -2.63 -12.24 11.88
N ASN A 126 -2.34 -12.60 13.12
CA ASN A 126 -3.36 -12.98 14.10
C ASN A 126 -4.26 -11.79 14.47
N LYS A 127 -3.72 -10.57 14.57
CA LYS A 127 -4.54 -9.34 14.76
C LYS A 127 -5.45 -9.04 13.56
N LEU A 128 -5.02 -9.43 12.36
CA LEU A 128 -5.78 -9.26 11.12
C LEU A 128 -6.90 -10.30 10.94
N ASN A 129 -6.93 -11.37 11.74
CA ASN A 129 -7.97 -12.43 11.66
C ASN A 129 -9.27 -12.06 12.40
N LYS A 130 -9.71 -10.80 12.40
CA LYS A 130 -11.05 -10.40 12.88
C LYS A 130 -12.11 -10.77 11.83
N ASN A 131 -13.34 -11.11 12.25
CA ASN A 131 -14.40 -11.53 11.32
C ASN A 131 -14.64 -10.48 10.20
N PRO A 132 -14.78 -10.91 8.92
CA PRO A 132 -14.69 -10.04 7.75
C PRO A 132 -15.96 -9.22 7.49
N HIS A 133 -15.77 -8.01 6.92
CA HIS A 133 -16.77 -7.33 6.09
C HIS A 133 -16.51 -7.70 4.62
N VAL A 134 -17.52 -8.25 3.96
CA VAL A 134 -17.51 -8.55 2.52
C VAL A 134 -17.95 -7.28 1.78
N VAL A 135 -17.12 -6.77 0.86
CA VAL A 135 -17.53 -5.70 -0.08
C VAL A 135 -17.41 -6.25 -1.49
N GLU A 136 -18.54 -6.42 -2.18
CA GLU A 136 -18.61 -6.98 -3.52
C GLU A 136 -17.84 -6.15 -4.56
N PHE A 137 -17.04 -6.82 -5.40
CA PHE A 137 -16.37 -6.24 -6.55
C PHE A 137 -16.06 -7.30 -7.62
N LYS A 138 -16.46 -7.01 -8.87
CA LYS A 138 -16.34 -7.84 -10.08
C LYS A 138 -15.07 -8.73 -10.16
N GLY A 139 -15.25 -10.02 -9.83
CA GLY A 139 -14.42 -11.15 -10.27
C GLY A 139 -13.42 -11.73 -9.25
N ALA A 140 -12.92 -10.93 -8.31
CA ALA A 140 -12.06 -11.37 -7.21
C ALA A 140 -12.16 -10.37 -6.06
N VAL A 141 -12.98 -10.69 -5.06
CA VAL A 141 -13.11 -9.87 -3.86
C VAL A 141 -12.08 -10.34 -2.88
N LEU A 142 -10.89 -9.72 -2.91
CA LEU A 142 -10.05 -9.80 -1.71
C LEU A 142 -10.78 -9.02 -0.62
N ASP A 143 -11.15 -9.72 0.44
CA ASP A 143 -11.69 -9.07 1.63
C ASP A 143 -10.63 -8.15 2.24
N ARG A 144 -11.06 -7.31 3.19
CA ARG A 144 -10.15 -6.38 3.85
C ARG A 144 -8.96 -7.12 4.46
N ASN A 145 -9.17 -8.26 5.11
CA ASN A 145 -8.12 -9.00 5.80
C ASN A 145 -7.12 -9.65 4.82
N GLU A 146 -7.57 -10.17 3.69
CA GLU A 146 -6.73 -10.76 2.65
C GLU A 146 -5.79 -9.71 2.05
N ARG A 147 -6.31 -8.51 1.76
CA ARG A 147 -5.46 -7.38 1.31
C ARG A 147 -4.41 -7.02 2.36
N LEU A 148 -4.80 -7.02 3.63
CA LEU A 148 -3.90 -6.72 4.74
C LEU A 148 -2.83 -7.81 4.91
N LYS A 149 -3.19 -9.09 4.73
CA LYS A 149 -2.24 -10.21 4.76
C LYS A 149 -1.25 -10.15 3.59
N ILE A 150 -1.69 -9.79 2.38
CA ILE A 150 -0.79 -9.57 1.24
C ILE A 150 0.19 -8.42 1.54
N ILE A 151 -0.29 -7.30 2.07
CA ILE A 151 0.59 -6.19 2.48
C ILE A 151 1.55 -6.62 3.60
N ALA A 152 1.10 -7.39 4.57
CA ALA A 152 1.97 -7.94 5.62
C ALA A 152 3.07 -8.85 5.05
N ALA A 153 2.77 -9.64 4.01
CA ALA A 153 3.77 -10.42 3.30
C ALA A 153 4.79 -9.56 2.54
N VAL A 154 4.34 -8.46 1.94
CA VAL A 154 5.24 -7.46 1.35
C VAL A 154 6.09 -6.81 2.45
N ALA A 155 5.52 -6.54 3.62
CA ALA A 155 6.24 -5.94 4.74
C ALA A 155 7.41 -6.82 5.24
N MET A 156 7.27 -8.15 5.23
CA MET A 156 8.38 -9.07 5.50
C MET A 156 9.58 -8.84 4.57
N CYS A 157 9.29 -8.44 3.33
CA CYS A 157 10.30 -8.21 2.31
C CYS A 157 11.05 -6.91 2.56
N GLU A 158 10.33 -5.84 2.92
CA GLU A 158 10.86 -4.47 3.01
C GLU A 158 11.33 -4.07 4.42
N SER A 159 10.60 -4.45 5.46
CA SER A 159 10.65 -3.78 6.78
C SER A 159 11.30 -4.63 7.88
N GLY A 160 11.73 -5.85 7.57
CA GLY A 160 12.48 -6.67 8.51
C GLY A 160 11.60 -7.22 9.64
N ARG A 161 11.93 -6.92 10.90
CA ARG A 161 11.29 -7.54 12.09
C ARG A 161 10.14 -6.76 12.68
N ASP A 162 10.25 -5.43 12.69
CA ASP A 162 9.21 -4.54 13.19
C ASP A 162 8.57 -3.86 11.98
N PRO A 163 7.52 -4.45 11.39
CA PRO A 163 6.99 -3.94 10.13
C PRO A 163 6.52 -2.49 10.27
N PHE A 164 5.85 -2.12 11.36
CA PHE A 164 5.28 -0.77 11.51
C PHE A 164 6.27 0.28 12.00
N GLY A 165 7.33 -0.14 12.71
CA GLY A 165 8.40 0.73 13.21
C GLY A 165 9.69 0.67 12.40
N ALA A 166 9.71 -0.06 11.29
CA ALA A 166 10.88 -0.16 10.44
C ALA A 166 11.30 1.21 9.92
N GLU A 167 12.52 1.60 10.25
CA GLU A 167 13.09 2.87 9.87
C GLU A 167 14.35 2.66 9.02
N ASN A 168 14.45 3.45 7.97
CA ASN A 168 15.69 3.71 7.30
C ASN A 168 16.08 5.18 7.52
N THR A 169 17.13 5.38 8.30
CA THR A 169 17.64 6.70 8.69
C THR A 169 18.56 7.27 7.61
N ASP A 170 18.07 7.36 6.37
CA ASP A 170 18.81 7.86 5.20
C ASP A 170 20.09 7.05 4.88
N GLN A 171 20.07 5.74 5.10
CA GLN A 171 21.23 4.86 4.89
C GLN A 171 21.57 4.69 3.39
N GLU A 172 20.62 4.93 2.48
CA GLU A 172 20.84 4.99 1.03
C GLU A 172 21.78 6.14 0.66
N PHE A 173 21.69 7.28 1.37
CA PHE A 173 22.60 8.39 1.15
C PHE A 173 24.00 8.07 1.69
N VAL A 174 24.09 7.44 2.86
CA VAL A 174 25.38 7.10 3.48
C VAL A 174 26.18 6.13 2.60
N GLY A 175 25.56 5.19 1.90
CA GLY A 175 26.28 4.19 1.11
C GLY A 175 27.26 3.37 1.95
N ARG A 176 28.04 2.48 1.34
CA ARG A 176 29.07 1.71 2.06
C ARG A 176 30.33 2.55 2.24
N LYS A 177 30.77 2.74 3.50
CA LYS A 177 32.17 3.10 3.80
C LYS A 177 32.95 1.81 4.05
N ASP A 178 34.09 1.65 3.39
CA ASP A 178 35.12 0.66 3.76
C ASP A 178 34.59 -0.78 4.01
N GLY A 179 33.72 -1.26 3.13
CA GLY A 179 33.19 -2.62 3.20
C GLY A 179 32.12 -2.88 4.28
N ASN A 180 31.68 -1.89 5.06
CA ASN A 180 30.60 -2.06 6.04
C ASN A 180 29.49 -0.99 5.96
N LYS A 181 28.26 -1.48 6.16
CA LYS A 181 26.91 -0.85 6.26
C LYS A 181 26.60 0.35 5.34
N GLY A 182 25.81 0.05 4.31
CA GLY A 182 25.02 0.95 3.47
C GLY A 182 24.43 0.16 2.29
N ILE A 183 23.33 0.64 1.70
CA ILE A 183 22.76 0.07 0.46
C ILE A 183 23.45 0.78 -0.72
N GLU A 184 24.09 0.03 -1.61
CA GLU A 184 24.72 0.61 -2.80
C GLU A 184 23.63 0.97 -3.82
N THR A 185 23.37 2.26 -3.97
CA THR A 185 22.49 2.81 -5.00
C THR A 185 23.31 3.65 -5.97
N SER A 186 22.81 3.83 -7.20
CA SER A 186 23.44 4.69 -8.20
C SER A 186 23.47 6.18 -7.82
N TYR A 187 22.79 6.57 -6.74
CA TYR A 187 22.67 7.95 -6.24
C TYR A 187 23.19 8.12 -4.80
N SER A 188 23.84 7.10 -4.25
CA SER A 188 24.46 7.14 -2.93
C SER A 188 25.43 8.32 -2.82
N ARG A 189 25.46 9.00 -1.67
CA ARG A 189 26.24 10.22 -1.38
C ARG A 189 25.91 11.42 -2.25
N ILE A 190 24.84 11.36 -3.03
CA ILE A 190 24.39 12.44 -3.91
C ILE A 190 23.03 12.97 -3.47
N VAL A 191 22.06 12.07 -3.28
CA VAL A 191 20.67 12.43 -2.99
C VAL A 191 20.22 11.90 -1.64
N HIS A 192 19.69 12.77 -0.79
CA HIS A 192 18.98 12.35 0.41
C HIS A 192 17.55 11.96 0.06
N ILE A 193 17.16 10.73 0.39
CA ILE A 193 15.75 10.31 0.31
C ILE A 193 14.99 10.62 1.60
N GLY A 194 15.74 10.96 2.65
CA GLY A 194 15.23 11.28 3.98
C GLY A 194 14.82 10.04 4.76
N LEU A 195 13.87 10.20 5.68
CA LEU A 195 13.34 9.07 6.44
C LEU A 195 12.52 8.17 5.51
N SER A 196 12.81 6.87 5.52
CA SER A 196 11.85 5.86 5.06
C SER A 196 11.30 5.13 6.29
N TYR A 197 9.99 5.00 6.39
CA TYR A 197 9.34 4.55 7.61
C TYR A 197 8.18 3.60 7.33
N GLY A 198 7.97 2.62 8.21
CA GLY A 198 6.77 1.80 8.26
C GLY A 198 6.77 0.59 7.33
N ILE A 199 5.59 -0.04 7.20
CA ILE A 199 5.41 -1.41 6.69
C ILE A 199 6.00 -1.70 5.33
N ILE A 200 6.09 -0.72 4.45
CA ILE A 200 6.69 -0.87 3.12
C ILE A 200 7.73 0.23 2.84
N GLN A 201 8.35 0.77 3.90
CA GLN A 201 9.37 1.82 3.83
C GLN A 201 8.91 3.06 3.06
N PHE A 202 7.82 3.70 3.53
CA PHE A 202 7.28 4.92 2.93
C PHE A 202 8.31 6.04 2.98
N THR A 203 8.76 6.49 1.81
CA THR A 203 9.84 7.47 1.70
C THR A 203 9.35 8.91 1.89
N GLN A 204 10.15 9.71 2.57
CA GLN A 204 9.94 11.15 2.74
C GLN A 204 10.03 11.89 1.41
N ASP A 205 11.11 11.70 0.64
CA ASP A 205 11.31 12.37 -0.65
C ASP A 205 10.21 12.04 -1.68
N GLY A 206 9.79 10.77 -1.72
CA GLY A 206 8.71 10.31 -2.59
C GLY A 206 7.33 10.83 -2.20
N GLY A 207 7.17 11.36 -0.98
CA GLY A 207 5.92 11.89 -0.45
C GLY A 207 4.95 10.82 0.10
N ALA A 208 5.30 9.54 -0.04
CA ALA A 208 4.48 8.45 0.50
C ALA A 208 4.35 8.53 2.02
N LEU A 209 5.42 8.95 2.71
CA LEU A 209 5.40 9.19 4.15
C LEU A 209 4.36 10.27 4.53
N GLY A 210 4.28 11.35 3.75
CA GLY A 210 3.29 12.41 3.98
C GLY A 210 1.86 11.93 3.81
N GLY A 211 1.60 11.08 2.81
CA GLY A 211 0.30 10.46 2.62
C GLY A 211 -0.13 9.57 3.80
N VAL A 212 0.80 8.79 4.36
CA VAL A 212 0.56 8.00 5.58
C VAL A 212 0.28 8.89 6.78
N LEU A 213 1.10 9.91 7.01
CA LEU A 213 0.93 10.83 8.14
C LEU A 213 -0.40 11.59 8.06
N LYS A 214 -0.82 11.98 6.85
CA LYS A 214 -2.14 12.58 6.62
C LYS A 214 -3.26 11.63 7.05
N LYS A 215 -3.19 10.36 6.64
CA LYS A 215 -4.18 9.35 7.06
C LYS A 215 -4.15 9.09 8.56
N CYS A 216 -2.99 9.06 9.20
CA CYS A 216 -2.89 8.92 10.66
C CYS A 216 -3.60 10.09 11.37
N ASN A 217 -3.39 11.31 10.89
CA ASN A 217 -4.04 12.51 11.42
C ASN A 217 -5.56 12.52 11.19
N GLU A 218 -6.02 12.10 10.00
CA GLU A 218 -7.44 11.96 9.70
C GLU A 218 -8.12 10.88 10.55
N LYS A 219 -7.41 9.77 10.82
CA LYS A 219 -7.92 8.63 11.59
C LYS A 219 -8.04 8.95 13.08
N ASN A 220 -7.03 9.59 13.67
CA ASN A 220 -7.04 9.99 15.07
C ASN A 220 -6.19 11.25 15.30
N HIS A 221 -6.84 12.41 15.15
CA HIS A 221 -6.18 13.70 15.25
C HIS A 221 -5.54 13.93 16.63
N GLU A 222 -6.27 13.65 17.72
CA GLU A 222 -5.79 13.90 19.08
C GLU A 222 -4.52 13.09 19.38
N LYS A 223 -4.52 11.80 19.04
CA LYS A 223 -3.35 10.94 19.21
C LYS A 223 -2.20 11.35 18.30
N PHE A 224 -2.50 11.87 17.11
CA PHE A 224 -1.49 12.41 16.20
C PHE A 224 -0.78 13.62 16.78
N VAL A 225 -1.52 14.57 17.34
CA VAL A 225 -0.96 15.75 18.02
C VAL A 225 -0.20 15.34 19.28
N GLU A 226 -0.70 14.38 20.06
CA GLU A 226 0.00 13.86 21.25
C GLU A 226 1.41 13.34 20.89
N ILE A 227 1.52 12.56 19.82
CA ILE A 227 2.78 11.93 19.40
C ILE A 227 3.70 12.93 18.71
N PHE A 228 3.19 13.67 17.73
CA PHE A 228 4.02 14.54 16.89
C PHE A 228 4.18 15.97 17.42
N GLY A 229 3.55 16.30 18.54
CA GLY A 229 3.68 17.57 19.24
C GLY A 229 3.04 18.75 18.51
N ASP A 230 3.35 19.96 18.98
CA ASP A 230 2.79 21.23 18.52
C ASP A 230 3.19 21.65 17.10
N ASN A 231 4.27 21.07 16.54
CA ASN A 231 4.74 21.37 15.18
C ASN A 231 4.33 20.33 14.13
N TRP A 232 3.25 19.58 14.36
CA TRP A 232 2.78 18.53 13.48
C TRP A 232 2.36 19.03 12.09
N GLN A 233 1.90 20.28 11.96
CA GLN A 233 1.53 20.87 10.67
C GLN A 233 2.74 21.06 9.76
N GLU A 234 3.88 21.50 10.32
CA GLU A 234 5.12 21.63 9.54
C GLU A 234 5.61 20.24 9.10
N LEU A 235 5.45 19.20 9.93
CA LEU A 235 5.73 17.81 9.55
C LEU A 235 4.88 17.35 8.35
N LEU A 236 3.57 17.59 8.36
CA LEU A 236 2.69 17.25 7.23
C LEU A 236 3.05 18.04 5.97
N THR A 237 3.35 19.33 6.12
CA THR A 237 3.76 20.21 5.01
C THR A 237 5.07 19.73 4.41
N LEU A 238 6.06 19.45 5.24
CA LEU A 238 7.35 18.90 4.82
C LEU A 238 7.18 17.60 4.04
N THR A 239 6.42 16.65 4.56
CA THR A 239 6.35 15.30 3.98
C THR A 239 5.37 15.17 2.82
N SER A 240 4.46 16.13 2.61
CA SER A 240 3.44 16.10 1.55
C SER A 240 3.74 17.05 0.37
N PRO A 241 3.43 18.36 0.39
CA PRO A 241 3.82 19.27 -0.68
C PRO A 241 5.31 19.65 -0.67
N GLY A 242 5.98 19.51 0.48
CA GLY A 242 7.32 20.05 0.73
C GLY A 242 7.27 21.49 1.25
N ILE A 243 8.34 21.92 1.93
CA ILE A 243 8.49 23.29 2.40
C ILE A 243 9.21 24.16 1.37
N PHE A 244 8.99 25.48 1.44
CA PHE A 244 9.74 26.41 0.61
C PHE A 244 11.20 26.48 1.06
N VAL A 245 12.13 26.32 0.10
CA VAL A 245 13.56 26.46 0.31
C VAL A 245 14.11 27.35 -0.81
N PRO A 246 14.76 28.49 -0.49
CA PRO A 246 15.37 29.35 -1.50
C PRO A 246 16.34 28.58 -2.40
N GLY A 247 16.16 28.69 -3.71
CA GLY A 247 17.03 28.02 -4.70
C GLY A 247 16.72 26.54 -4.96
N VAL A 248 15.72 25.95 -4.28
CA VAL A 248 15.24 24.59 -4.57
C VAL A 248 13.86 24.70 -5.22
N ASP A 249 13.79 24.45 -6.52
CA ASP A 249 12.54 24.50 -7.30
C ASP A 249 11.84 23.14 -7.41
N TYR A 250 12.55 22.04 -7.12
CA TYR A 250 12.07 20.67 -7.20
C TYR A 250 11.51 20.11 -5.89
N ILE A 251 10.47 19.28 -5.99
CA ILE A 251 9.81 18.66 -4.82
C ILE A 251 10.63 17.47 -4.31
N SER A 252 11.00 16.54 -5.20
CA SER A 252 11.81 15.35 -4.93
C SER A 252 13.25 15.58 -5.38
N GLY A 253 14.20 15.34 -4.48
CA GLY A 253 15.63 15.35 -4.79
C GLY A 253 16.01 14.23 -5.76
N LEU A 254 15.37 13.06 -5.66
CA LEU A 254 15.63 11.93 -6.55
C LEU A 254 15.20 12.21 -7.98
N ASP A 255 14.03 12.82 -8.18
CA ASP A 255 13.57 13.22 -9.52
C ASP A 255 14.47 14.29 -10.14
N HIS A 256 14.90 15.26 -9.34
CA HIS A 256 15.88 16.25 -9.77
C HIS A 256 17.19 15.58 -10.21
N TRP A 257 17.71 14.66 -9.40
CA TRP A 257 18.90 13.90 -9.75
C TRP A 257 18.73 13.15 -11.08
N HIS A 258 17.63 12.44 -11.28
CA HIS A 258 17.37 11.74 -12.53
C HIS A 258 17.32 12.69 -13.75
N ALA A 259 16.88 13.93 -13.57
CA ALA A 259 16.88 14.94 -14.62
C ALA A 259 18.30 15.42 -14.96
N ILE A 260 19.17 15.58 -13.97
CA ILE A 260 20.52 16.15 -14.17
C ILE A 260 21.63 15.10 -14.26
N SER A 261 21.41 13.83 -13.93
CA SER A 261 22.47 12.83 -13.76
C SER A 261 23.34 12.60 -15.01
N LYS A 262 22.83 12.99 -16.19
CA LYS A 262 23.52 12.86 -17.49
C LYS A 262 24.05 14.19 -18.04
N THR A 263 23.81 15.30 -17.35
CA THR A 263 24.36 16.60 -17.72
C THR A 263 25.81 16.71 -17.24
N LYS A 264 26.52 17.76 -17.67
CA LYS A 264 27.88 18.03 -17.20
C LYS A 264 27.91 18.17 -15.66
N GLU A 265 26.93 18.87 -15.11
CA GLU A 265 26.78 19.06 -13.66
C GLU A 265 26.57 17.72 -12.92
N GLY A 266 25.65 16.87 -13.38
CA GLY A 266 25.42 15.58 -12.73
C GLY A 266 26.63 14.65 -12.80
N VAL A 267 27.39 14.69 -13.90
CA VAL A 267 28.65 13.93 -14.03
C VAL A 267 29.70 14.43 -13.04
N GLU A 268 29.83 15.76 -12.85
CA GLU A 268 30.75 16.34 -11.86
C GLU A 268 30.37 16.00 -10.42
N ILE A 269 29.08 16.05 -10.10
CA ILE A 269 28.55 15.64 -8.79
C ILE A 269 28.85 14.15 -8.55
N SER A 270 28.53 13.28 -9.51
CA SER A 270 28.83 11.84 -9.43
C SER A 270 30.31 11.57 -9.19
N LYS A 271 31.18 12.26 -9.93
CA LYS A 271 32.64 12.10 -9.82
C LYS A 271 33.18 12.58 -8.47
N SER A 272 32.58 13.63 -7.90
CA SER A 272 32.95 14.14 -6.58
C SER A 272 32.45 13.20 -5.48
N ALA A 273 31.22 12.71 -5.58
CA ALA A 273 30.60 11.78 -4.64
C ALA A 273 31.33 10.43 -4.58
N SER A 274 31.72 9.86 -5.73
CA SER A 274 32.46 8.59 -5.78
C SER A 274 33.84 8.65 -5.14
N LYS A 275 34.41 9.85 -5.00
CA LYS A 275 35.66 10.10 -4.27
C LYS A 275 35.45 10.45 -2.79
N GLY A 276 34.20 10.53 -2.33
CA GLY A 276 33.88 11.03 -0.98
C GLY A 276 34.21 12.52 -0.79
N GLN A 277 34.26 13.29 -1.88
CA GLN A 277 34.68 14.69 -1.91
C GLN A 277 33.52 15.65 -2.25
N LEU A 278 32.27 15.15 -2.33
CA LEU A 278 31.12 16.02 -2.55
C LEU A 278 30.92 16.92 -1.31
N PRO A 279 30.97 18.25 -1.44
CA PRO A 279 30.67 19.15 -0.33
C PRO A 279 29.21 19.04 0.08
N VAL A 280 28.89 19.22 1.37
CA VAL A 280 27.52 19.18 1.90
C VAL A 280 26.57 20.12 1.14
N GLY A 281 27.03 21.31 0.77
CA GLY A 281 26.22 22.26 -0.02
C GLY A 281 25.92 21.83 -1.47
N ARG A 282 26.50 20.72 -1.95
CA ARG A 282 26.21 20.11 -3.24
C ARG A 282 25.45 18.79 -3.13
N GLU A 283 25.14 18.33 -1.90
CA GLU A 283 24.22 17.23 -1.67
C GLU A 283 22.81 17.67 -2.07
N ILE A 284 22.06 16.78 -2.72
CA ILE A 284 20.73 17.08 -3.26
C ILE A 284 19.68 16.73 -2.21
N ARG A 285 18.87 17.72 -1.85
CA ARG A 285 17.73 17.59 -0.94
C ARG A 285 16.50 18.22 -1.56
N GLY A 286 15.42 17.46 -1.72
CA GLY A 286 14.15 17.99 -2.20
C GLY A 286 13.47 18.91 -1.18
N LYS A 287 12.41 19.61 -1.58
CA LYS A 287 11.54 20.38 -0.67
C LYS A 287 10.94 19.52 0.45
N ARG A 288 10.84 18.21 0.23
CA ARG A 288 10.35 17.26 1.24
C ARG A 288 11.41 16.77 2.21
N VAL A 289 12.69 16.96 1.91
CA VAL A 289 13.81 16.44 2.71
C VAL A 289 14.59 17.59 3.31
N GLN A 290 13.99 18.23 4.31
CA GLN A 290 14.55 19.39 4.99
C GLN A 290 14.42 19.22 6.50
N PRO A 291 15.34 19.81 7.28
CA PRO A 291 15.21 19.80 8.71
C PRO A 291 14.09 20.76 9.15
N ILE A 292 13.26 20.32 10.09
CA ILE A 292 12.18 21.12 10.69
C ILE A 292 12.29 21.08 12.22
N SER A 293 11.73 22.08 12.89
CA SER A 293 11.84 22.19 14.34
C SER A 293 10.96 21.14 15.04
N VAL A 294 11.40 20.60 16.17
CA VAL A 294 10.62 19.61 16.94
C VAL A 294 9.40 20.26 17.61
N GLN A 295 9.59 21.49 18.11
CA GLN A 295 8.56 22.39 18.61
C GLN A 295 8.55 23.66 17.77
N VAL A 296 7.45 24.40 17.78
CA VAL A 296 7.33 25.65 17.03
C VAL A 296 8.44 26.62 17.46
N GLY A 297 9.26 27.08 16.51
CA GLY A 297 10.40 27.98 16.77
C GLY A 297 11.65 27.33 17.40
N GLY A 298 11.63 26.02 17.63
CA GLY A 298 12.76 25.27 18.19
C GLY A 298 13.91 25.03 17.21
N VAL A 299 14.89 24.22 17.64
CA VAL A 299 16.03 23.81 16.79
C VAL A 299 15.56 22.85 15.70
N LYS A 300 15.96 23.12 14.45
CA LYS A 300 15.65 22.28 13.29
C LYS A 300 16.46 20.98 13.30
N GLN A 301 15.78 19.86 13.02
CA GLN A 301 16.36 18.52 12.97
C GLN A 301 15.81 17.77 11.75
N ASP A 302 16.64 16.93 11.14
CA ASP A 302 16.17 15.95 10.16
C ASP A 302 15.23 14.91 10.82
N LEU A 303 14.26 14.37 10.08
CA LEU A 303 13.26 13.46 10.65
C LEU A 303 13.84 12.15 11.20
N TRP A 304 15.01 11.74 10.70
CA TRP A 304 15.68 10.49 11.07
C TRP A 304 16.66 10.60 12.23
N ILE A 305 16.70 11.74 12.93
CA ILE A 305 17.53 11.96 14.12
C ILE A 305 16.71 12.51 15.29
N GLY A 306 17.30 12.45 16.49
CA GLY A 306 16.80 13.15 17.67
C GLY A 306 15.35 12.82 18.04
N THR A 307 14.58 13.85 18.36
CA THR A 307 13.22 13.69 18.88
C THR A 307 12.23 13.26 17.80
N TRP A 308 12.40 13.72 16.55
CA TRP A 308 11.54 13.28 15.45
C TRP A 308 11.60 11.77 15.27
N LYS A 309 12.81 11.22 15.24
CA LYS A 309 13.02 9.78 15.17
C LYS A 309 12.24 9.03 16.26
N GLN A 310 12.36 9.47 17.51
CA GLN A 310 11.67 8.83 18.62
C GLN A 310 10.14 8.89 18.46
N ARG A 311 9.58 10.01 17.97
CA ARG A 311 8.14 10.13 17.70
C ARG A 311 7.65 9.12 16.67
N PHE A 312 8.44 8.81 15.64
CA PHE A 312 8.12 7.75 14.67
C PHE A 312 8.18 6.34 15.30
N VAL A 313 9.12 6.09 16.21
CA VAL A 313 9.19 4.84 16.98
C VAL A 313 7.96 4.69 17.88
N ASP A 314 7.50 5.77 18.52
CA ASP A 314 6.33 5.74 19.39
C ASP A 314 5.03 5.58 18.59
N ALA A 315 4.93 6.30 17.47
CA ALA A 315 3.88 6.18 16.46
C ALA A 315 3.66 4.74 15.99
N ALA A 316 4.74 3.96 15.83
CA ALA A 316 4.67 2.57 15.35
C ALA A 316 3.87 1.64 16.28
N ARG A 317 3.72 2.01 17.55
CA ARG A 317 3.03 1.22 18.58
C ARG A 317 1.54 1.52 18.67
N VAL A 318 1.06 2.55 17.95
CA VAL A 318 -0.32 3.00 18.01
C VAL A 318 -1.15 2.29 16.95
N VAL A 319 -2.21 1.60 17.39
CA VAL A 319 -3.05 0.77 16.51
C VAL A 319 -3.63 1.58 15.34
N ASP A 320 -4.15 2.77 15.59
CA ASP A 320 -4.71 3.63 14.53
C ASP A 320 -3.69 3.99 13.46
N PHE A 321 -2.41 4.13 13.84
CA PHE A 321 -1.34 4.42 12.90
C PHE A 321 -0.93 3.18 12.11
N GLN A 322 -0.94 2.01 12.75
CA GLN A 322 -0.74 0.73 12.05
C GLN A 322 -1.85 0.53 11.01
N GLU A 323 -3.11 0.79 11.36
CA GLU A 323 -4.24 0.73 10.43
C GLU A 323 -4.12 1.76 9.30
N ALA A 324 -3.69 2.99 9.60
CA ALA A 324 -3.50 4.02 8.58
C ALA A 324 -2.38 3.67 7.59
N GLN A 325 -1.25 3.11 8.07
CA GLN A 325 -0.18 2.59 7.21
C GLN A 325 -0.69 1.50 6.28
N LEU A 326 -1.46 0.55 6.81
CA LEU A 326 -2.06 -0.54 6.05
C LEU A 326 -3.05 -0.04 5.00
N ALA A 327 -3.97 0.84 5.37
CA ALA A 327 -4.93 1.44 4.45
C ALA A 327 -4.22 2.19 3.32
N TYR A 328 -3.22 3.00 3.65
CA TYR A 328 -2.41 3.70 2.66
C TYR A 328 -1.72 2.74 1.69
N ALA A 329 -1.11 1.66 2.20
CA ALA A 329 -0.45 0.65 1.38
C ALA A 329 -1.42 -0.06 0.43
N VAL A 330 -2.62 -0.39 0.90
CA VAL A 330 -3.66 -1.00 0.06
C VAL A 330 -4.08 -0.05 -1.05
N GLU A 331 -4.42 1.19 -0.71
CA GLU A 331 -4.94 2.17 -1.67
C GLU A 331 -3.91 2.56 -2.74
N ASN A 332 -2.66 2.78 -2.33
CA ASN A 332 -1.64 3.40 -3.20
C ASN A 332 -0.66 2.40 -3.81
N TYR A 333 -0.62 1.16 -3.33
CA TYR A 333 0.31 0.15 -3.85
C TYR A 333 -0.39 -1.14 -4.27
N LEU A 334 -1.23 -1.73 -3.43
CA LEU A 334 -1.95 -2.95 -3.81
C LEU A 334 -2.96 -2.71 -4.93
N ASN A 335 -3.90 -1.78 -4.75
CA ASN A 335 -4.97 -1.53 -5.73
C ASN A 335 -4.41 -1.19 -7.13
N PRO A 336 -3.37 -0.33 -7.28
CA PRO A 336 -2.76 -0.05 -8.58
C PRO A 336 -2.03 -1.25 -9.22
N THR A 337 -1.81 -2.34 -8.49
CA THR A 337 -1.24 -3.58 -9.06
C THR A 337 -2.30 -4.48 -9.70
N PHE A 338 -3.57 -4.39 -9.28
CA PHE A 338 -4.60 -5.30 -9.75
C PHE A 338 -4.86 -5.29 -11.25
N PRO A 339 -4.81 -4.16 -11.99
CA PRO A 339 -4.93 -4.21 -13.45
C PRO A 339 -3.90 -5.14 -14.08
N PHE A 340 -2.65 -5.10 -13.60
CA PHE A 340 -1.61 -6.03 -14.06
C PHE A 340 -1.92 -7.48 -13.69
N CYS A 341 -2.36 -7.72 -12.44
CA CYS A 341 -2.71 -9.06 -11.99
C CYS A 341 -3.85 -9.66 -12.82
N LYS A 342 -4.90 -8.87 -13.08
CA LYS A 342 -6.04 -9.27 -13.92
C LYS A 342 -5.60 -9.62 -15.34
N THR A 343 -4.87 -8.74 -16.02
CA THR A 343 -4.42 -8.98 -17.40
C THR A 343 -3.55 -10.22 -17.55
N ASN A 344 -2.80 -10.60 -16.52
CA ASN A 344 -1.89 -11.74 -16.57
C ASN A 344 -2.40 -12.96 -15.77
N ASN A 345 -3.64 -12.92 -15.29
CA ASN A 345 -4.25 -13.94 -14.44
C ASN A 345 -3.40 -14.32 -13.21
N VAL A 346 -2.80 -13.34 -12.54
CA VAL A 346 -2.04 -13.52 -11.30
C VAL A 346 -3.02 -13.53 -10.12
N ARG A 347 -3.31 -14.72 -9.59
CA ARG A 347 -4.35 -14.96 -8.60
C ARG A 347 -3.86 -15.49 -7.27
N SER A 348 -2.64 -16.02 -7.21
CA SER A 348 -2.06 -16.53 -5.97
C SER A 348 -1.64 -15.41 -5.02
N GLY A 349 -1.71 -15.66 -3.71
CA GLY A 349 -1.22 -14.72 -2.71
C GLY A 349 0.26 -14.36 -2.95
N ILE A 350 1.10 -15.34 -3.29
CA ILE A 350 2.53 -15.14 -3.60
C ILE A 350 2.74 -14.29 -4.86
N GLY A 351 1.98 -14.53 -5.93
CA GLY A 351 2.09 -13.81 -7.19
C GLY A 351 1.69 -12.35 -7.02
N ILE A 352 0.57 -12.09 -6.33
CA ILE A 352 0.11 -10.74 -6.01
C ILE A 352 1.12 -10.03 -5.10
N ALA A 353 1.56 -10.66 -4.01
CA ALA A 353 2.54 -10.08 -3.09
C ALA A 353 3.85 -9.71 -3.81
N PHE A 354 4.35 -10.57 -4.70
CA PHE A 354 5.56 -10.27 -5.48
C PHE A 354 5.33 -9.08 -6.44
N ALA A 355 4.20 -9.04 -7.14
CA ALA A 355 3.87 -7.92 -8.02
C ALA A 355 3.76 -6.58 -7.26
N VAL A 356 3.19 -6.61 -6.05
CA VAL A 356 3.12 -5.45 -5.15
C VAL A 356 4.52 -5.04 -4.68
N ALA A 357 5.36 -5.99 -4.27
CA ALA A 357 6.74 -5.70 -3.85
C ALA A 357 7.56 -5.03 -4.99
N CYS A 358 7.40 -5.50 -6.23
CA CYS A 358 8.00 -4.82 -7.39
C CYS A 358 7.48 -3.39 -7.52
N TYR A 359 6.17 -3.17 -7.38
CA TYR A 359 5.57 -1.85 -7.51
C TYR A 359 6.04 -0.87 -6.43
N VAL A 360 6.09 -1.31 -5.17
CA VAL A 360 6.63 -0.52 -4.03
C VAL A 360 8.04 -0.01 -4.33
N ARG A 361 8.86 -0.82 -4.99
CA ARG A 361 10.26 -0.51 -5.31
C ARG A 361 10.45 0.22 -6.64
N GLY A 362 9.38 0.47 -7.39
CA GLY A 362 9.46 1.02 -8.76
C GLY A 362 10.07 0.06 -9.78
N VAL A 363 10.12 -1.24 -9.46
CA VAL A 363 10.56 -2.31 -10.37
C VAL A 363 9.38 -2.73 -11.25
N SER A 364 9.64 -3.10 -12.50
CA SER A 364 8.57 -3.53 -13.40
C SER A 364 7.95 -4.84 -12.90
N LYS A 365 6.63 -4.84 -12.69
CA LYS A 365 5.86 -6.05 -12.39
C LYS A 365 5.98 -7.12 -13.49
N GLN A 366 6.36 -6.73 -14.71
CA GLN A 366 6.62 -7.63 -15.84
C GLN A 366 7.72 -8.66 -15.54
N LEU A 367 8.58 -8.39 -14.56
CA LEU A 367 9.56 -9.35 -14.06
C LEU A 367 8.92 -10.72 -13.76
N LEU A 368 7.73 -10.75 -13.17
CA LEU A 368 7.00 -11.99 -12.90
C LEU A 368 6.63 -12.74 -14.18
N THR A 369 6.05 -12.05 -15.17
CA THR A 369 5.64 -12.65 -16.45
C THR A 369 6.83 -13.06 -17.32
N ASP A 370 7.95 -12.34 -17.23
CA ASP A 370 9.17 -12.69 -17.97
C ASP A 370 9.86 -13.91 -17.37
N ALA A 371 9.87 -14.02 -16.04
CA ALA A 371 10.32 -15.24 -15.37
C ALA A 371 9.48 -16.44 -15.81
N ALA A 372 8.15 -16.29 -15.90
CA ALA A 372 7.26 -17.33 -16.38
C ALA A 372 7.57 -17.75 -17.83
N ARG A 373 7.70 -16.78 -18.76
CA ARG A 373 8.06 -17.05 -20.16
C ARG A 373 9.40 -17.79 -20.28
N GLN A 374 10.40 -17.39 -19.51
CA GLN A 374 11.72 -18.03 -19.51
C GLN A 374 11.68 -19.46 -18.95
N LYS A 375 10.71 -19.77 -18.09
CA LYS A 375 10.45 -21.13 -17.58
C LYS A 375 9.54 -21.95 -18.50
N GLY A 376 9.09 -21.40 -19.62
CA GLY A 376 8.15 -22.05 -20.53
C GLY A 376 6.73 -22.14 -19.96
N LEU A 377 6.41 -21.33 -18.95
CA LEU A 377 5.08 -21.24 -18.38
C LEU A 377 4.21 -20.30 -19.24
N LYS A 378 2.92 -20.57 -19.32
CA LYS A 378 1.99 -19.76 -20.10
C LYS A 378 1.63 -18.47 -19.37
N ILE A 379 1.42 -17.42 -20.16
CA ILE A 379 0.90 -16.12 -19.72
C ILE A 379 -0.26 -15.74 -20.64
N PRO A 380 -1.45 -15.33 -20.13
CA PRO A 380 -1.85 -15.29 -18.72
C PRO A 380 -1.64 -16.62 -17.97
N PHE A 381 -1.33 -16.57 -16.67
CA PHE A 381 -1.03 -17.78 -15.89
C PHE A 381 -2.24 -18.74 -15.89
N GLU A 382 -1.99 -20.04 -15.97
CA GLU A 382 -3.07 -21.05 -15.90
C GLU A 382 -3.35 -21.50 -14.46
N SER A 383 -2.35 -21.37 -13.57
CA SER A 383 -2.45 -21.83 -12.19
C SER A 383 -1.57 -21.04 -11.20
N SER A 384 -1.93 -21.09 -9.92
CA SER A 384 -1.05 -20.63 -8.81
C SER A 384 0.28 -21.37 -8.77
N ALA A 385 0.32 -22.63 -9.20
CA ALA A 385 1.55 -23.39 -9.28
C ALA A 385 2.54 -22.77 -10.28
N ASP A 386 2.05 -22.24 -11.41
CA ASP A 386 2.87 -21.53 -12.40
C ASP A 386 3.37 -20.19 -11.86
N GLU A 387 2.50 -19.43 -11.18
CA GLU A 387 2.90 -18.19 -10.51
C GLU A 387 4.01 -18.44 -9.49
N LYS A 388 3.82 -19.45 -8.63
CA LYS A 388 4.82 -19.86 -7.64
C LYS A 388 6.10 -20.32 -8.33
N ALA A 389 6.02 -21.11 -9.39
CA ALA A 389 7.20 -21.57 -10.14
C ALA A 389 7.99 -20.39 -10.74
N ALA A 390 7.31 -19.34 -11.21
CA ALA A 390 7.95 -18.12 -11.68
C ALA A 390 8.67 -17.37 -10.53
N VAL A 391 8.02 -17.19 -9.37
CA VAL A 391 8.65 -16.57 -8.19
C VAL A 391 9.85 -17.39 -7.69
N VAL A 392 9.73 -18.72 -7.67
CA VAL A 392 10.83 -19.64 -7.30
C VAL A 392 12.02 -19.49 -8.25
N ALA A 393 11.79 -19.39 -9.55
CA ALA A 393 12.86 -19.19 -10.53
C ALA A 393 13.63 -17.88 -10.27
N ILE A 394 12.93 -16.80 -9.91
CA ILE A 394 13.54 -15.53 -9.51
C ILE A 394 14.34 -15.71 -8.20
N SER A 395 13.79 -16.39 -7.20
CA SER A 395 14.42 -16.60 -5.88
C SER A 395 15.74 -17.38 -5.95
N LYS A 396 15.85 -18.28 -6.93
CA LYS A 396 17.02 -19.11 -7.23
C LYS A 396 18.05 -18.40 -8.12
N GLY A 397 17.71 -17.23 -8.65
CA GLY A 397 18.55 -16.50 -9.60
C GLY A 397 18.69 -17.20 -10.96
N GLU A 398 17.71 -18.06 -11.32
CA GLU A 398 17.67 -18.72 -12.63
C GLU A 398 17.40 -17.68 -13.73
N ILE A 399 16.64 -16.64 -13.39
CA ILE A 399 16.38 -15.49 -14.25
C ILE A 399 17.47 -14.45 -14.00
N LYS A 400 18.19 -14.06 -15.07
CA LYS A 400 19.28 -13.07 -14.98
C LYS A 400 18.85 -11.68 -15.44
N GLU A 401 17.96 -11.65 -16.43
CA GLU A 401 17.48 -10.42 -17.06
C GLU A 401 15.99 -10.53 -17.37
N TYR A 402 15.32 -9.39 -17.44
CA TYR A 402 13.91 -9.26 -17.80
C TYR A 402 13.73 -8.07 -18.75
N GLN A 403 12.66 -8.10 -19.54
CA GLN A 403 12.38 -7.10 -20.55
C GLN A 403 11.44 -6.04 -19.99
N VAL A 404 11.78 -4.77 -20.21
CA VAL A 404 10.90 -3.64 -19.87
C VAL A 404 10.65 -2.81 -21.11
N THR A 405 9.38 -2.64 -21.45
CA THR A 405 8.94 -1.75 -22.52
C THR A 405 8.57 -0.39 -21.97
N ARG A 406 9.32 0.65 -22.35
CA ARG A 406 9.02 2.05 -21.97
C ARG A 406 9.00 2.93 -23.23
N LYS A 407 7.88 3.61 -23.47
CA LYS A 407 7.65 4.47 -24.66
C LYS A 407 7.96 3.73 -25.97
N GLY A 408 7.47 2.50 -26.12
CA GLY A 408 7.66 1.67 -27.31
C GLY A 408 9.06 1.07 -27.49
N LYS A 409 10.00 1.32 -26.57
CA LYS A 409 11.34 0.72 -26.61
C LYS A 409 11.47 -0.36 -25.54
N THR A 410 11.77 -1.57 -25.97
CA THR A 410 12.08 -2.71 -25.09
C THR A 410 13.57 -2.66 -24.70
N LYS A 411 13.86 -2.84 -23.42
CA LYS A 411 15.23 -2.95 -22.91
C LYS A 411 15.35 -4.15 -21.98
N SER A 412 16.44 -4.89 -22.12
CA SER A 412 16.85 -5.92 -21.16
C SER A 412 17.44 -5.25 -19.92
N LEU A 413 16.91 -5.56 -18.74
CA LEU A 413 17.42 -5.11 -17.45
C LEU A 413 17.89 -6.32 -16.64
N LYS A 414 19.02 -6.18 -15.96
CA LYS A 414 19.49 -7.18 -15.00
C LYS A 414 18.59 -7.19 -13.77
N ILE A 415 18.34 -8.37 -13.23
CA ILE A 415 17.62 -8.51 -11.96
C ILE A 415 18.57 -8.11 -10.82
N ALA A 416 18.12 -7.17 -9.99
CA ALA A 416 18.88 -6.76 -8.81
C ALA A 416 18.85 -7.87 -7.74
N GLY A 417 19.92 -8.01 -6.97
CA GLY A 417 20.03 -9.06 -5.95
C GLY A 417 18.98 -8.94 -4.84
N GLU A 418 18.46 -7.74 -4.64
CA GLU A 418 17.35 -7.42 -3.74
C GLU A 418 16.05 -8.10 -4.21
N GLU A 419 15.76 -8.12 -5.51
CA GLU A 419 14.56 -8.79 -6.06
C GLU A 419 14.62 -10.30 -5.82
N ILE A 420 15.78 -10.91 -6.02
CA ILE A 420 16.04 -12.33 -5.73
C ILE A 420 15.82 -12.60 -4.23
N THR A 421 16.31 -11.70 -3.37
CA THR A 421 16.15 -11.83 -1.92
C THR A 421 14.68 -11.73 -1.49
N ARG A 422 13.90 -10.83 -2.10
CA ARG A 422 12.46 -10.71 -1.82
C ARG A 422 11.67 -11.91 -2.31
N ALA A 423 11.91 -12.37 -3.54
CA ALA A 423 11.30 -13.61 -4.05
C ALA A 423 11.59 -14.79 -3.11
N ARG A 424 12.81 -14.89 -2.58
CA ARG A 424 13.19 -15.94 -1.61
C ARG A 424 12.48 -15.80 -0.27
N LYS A 425 12.22 -14.58 0.20
CA LYS A 425 11.45 -14.37 1.44
C LYS A 425 10.00 -14.79 1.26
N LEU A 426 9.37 -14.45 0.14
CA LEU A 426 8.00 -14.85 -0.17
C LEU A 426 7.87 -16.37 -0.42
N ASP A 427 8.83 -17.00 -1.08
CA ASP A 427 8.84 -18.46 -1.28
C ASP A 427 8.97 -19.23 0.04
N LYS A 428 9.63 -18.62 1.03
CA LYS A 428 9.78 -19.17 2.39
C LYS A 428 8.58 -18.91 3.28
N ASP A 429 7.46 -18.42 2.77
CA ASP A 429 6.29 -18.08 3.58
C ASP A 429 5.90 -19.22 4.54
N GLU A 430 6.23 -19.03 5.81
CA GLU A 430 5.97 -19.99 6.89
C GLU A 430 4.50 -19.95 7.33
N THR A 431 3.74 -18.95 6.87
CA THR A 431 2.35 -18.71 7.27
C THR A 431 1.37 -19.60 6.48
N GLY A 432 1.81 -20.18 5.36
CA GLY A 432 1.01 -21.03 4.47
C GLY A 432 -0.03 -20.27 3.64
N PHE A 433 -0.27 -19.00 3.94
CA PHE A 433 -1.30 -18.17 3.31
C PHE A 433 -1.02 -17.86 1.85
N LEU A 434 0.26 -17.68 1.46
CA LEU A 434 0.60 -17.23 0.10
C LEU A 434 0.50 -18.34 -0.96
N VAL A 435 0.20 -19.58 -0.57
CA VAL A 435 0.12 -20.73 -1.49
C VAL A 435 -1.27 -20.89 -2.11
N GLU A 436 -2.29 -20.24 -1.53
CA GLU A 436 -3.68 -20.40 -1.98
C GLU A 436 -4.00 -19.48 -3.18
N ASP A 437 -4.86 -19.98 -4.07
CA ASP A 437 -5.55 -19.14 -5.05
C ASP A 437 -6.48 -18.21 -4.28
N MET A 438 -6.28 -16.91 -4.41
CA MET A 438 -7.07 -15.94 -3.67
C MET A 438 -8.42 -15.65 -4.34
N TYR A 439 -8.63 -16.19 -5.54
CA TYR A 439 -9.90 -16.14 -6.26
C TYR A 439 -9.99 -17.21 -7.34
N TRP A 440 -11.22 -17.61 -7.67
CA TRP A 440 -11.54 -18.56 -8.75
C TRP A 440 -11.68 -17.86 -10.11
N THR A 441 -11.39 -18.58 -11.20
CA THR A 441 -11.45 -18.04 -12.59
C THR A 441 -12.84 -18.11 -13.21
N ASP A 442 -13.73 -18.97 -12.71
CA ASP A 442 -15.07 -19.18 -13.29
C ASP A 442 -16.03 -18.00 -13.03
N THR A 443 -15.61 -17.03 -12.22
CA THR A 443 -16.29 -15.74 -12.02
C THR A 443 -15.99 -14.72 -13.14
N PHE A 444 -15.16 -15.07 -14.13
CA PHE A 444 -14.75 -14.23 -15.26
C PHE A 444 -15.40 -14.66 -16.58
N ASP A 445 -16.65 -15.11 -16.57
CA ASP A 445 -17.37 -15.28 -17.83
C ASP A 445 -17.61 -13.89 -18.45
N ASP A 446 -17.09 -13.70 -19.68
CA ASP A 446 -17.15 -12.45 -20.49
C ASP A 446 -18.58 -11.94 -20.73
N GLY A 447 -19.60 -12.70 -20.30
CA GLY A 447 -21.01 -12.32 -20.36
C GLY A 447 -21.48 -11.34 -19.29
N SER A 448 -20.65 -11.02 -18.27
CA SER A 448 -21.05 -10.13 -17.16
C SER A 448 -20.72 -8.64 -17.35
N ASP A 449 -20.06 -8.29 -18.46
CA ASP A 449 -19.75 -6.90 -18.85
C ASP A 449 -20.51 -6.44 -20.12
N LYS A 450 -21.65 -7.07 -20.44
CA LYS A 450 -22.60 -6.58 -21.45
C LYS A 450 -23.84 -5.94 -20.86
#